data_AF-A0A517ZIB3-F1
#
_entry.id   AF-A0A517ZIB3-F1
#
_cell.length_a   1.000
_cell.length_b   1.000
_cell.length_c   1.000
_cell.angle_alpha   90.00
_cell.angle_beta   90.00
_cell.angle_gamma   90.00
#
_symmetry.space_group_name_H-M   'P 1'
#
loop_
_entity.id
_entity.type
_entity.pdbx_description
1 polymer ?
#
loop_
_entity_poly.entity_id
_entity_poly.type
_entity_poly.pdbx_seq_one_letter_code
_entity_poly.pdbx_strand_id
1 'polypeptide(L)'
;MDGPHEYPPKYLEGLRLFNDEEFFACHDALEEIWTETVGAEKQFYQGLIHAAVSLFHFENGNLGGARKMHRSSLNYLEPYGKHYQGIDVETLAAQLWFCFQELRAATDPSADLQLDRTLIPKIQIPTSIEEL
;
A
#
# COMPACT_ATOMS: atom_id res chain seq x y z
N MET A 1 -29.15 -4.03 5.21
CA MET A 1 -28.89 -4.67 6.52
C MET A 1 -27.40 -4.71 6.64
N ASP A 2 -26.79 -3.65 7.16
CA ASP A 2 -25.35 -3.55 7.29
C ASP A 2 -25.05 -3.56 8.78
N GLY A 3 -24.81 -4.78 9.30
CA GLY A 3 -24.16 -4.93 10.60
C GLY A 3 -22.74 -4.36 10.55
N PRO A 4 -22.02 -4.29 11.69
CA PRO A 4 -20.62 -3.85 11.66
C PRO A 4 -19.86 -4.76 10.70
N HIS A 5 -19.40 -4.20 9.57
CA HIS A 5 -18.67 -4.94 8.56
C HIS A 5 -17.30 -5.30 9.13
N GLU A 6 -17.22 -6.47 9.73
CA GLU A 6 -15.94 -7.06 10.13
C GLU A 6 -15.21 -7.47 8.84
N TYR A 7 -14.10 -6.79 8.55
CA TYR A 7 -13.31 -7.10 7.36
C TYR A 7 -12.74 -8.53 7.44
N PRO A 8 -12.50 -9.20 6.28
CA PRO A 8 -11.93 -10.55 6.29
C PRO A 8 -10.63 -10.61 7.11
N PRO A 9 -10.42 -11.65 7.95
CA PRO A 9 -9.23 -11.73 8.80
C PRO A 9 -7.91 -11.63 8.03
N LYS A 10 -7.87 -12.19 6.81
CA LYS A 10 -6.70 -12.12 5.92
C LYS A 10 -6.39 -10.70 5.46
N TYR A 11 -7.43 -9.90 5.21
CA TYR A 11 -7.26 -8.49 4.84
C TYR A 11 -6.68 -7.70 6.00
N LEU A 12 -7.26 -7.86 7.20
CA LEU A 12 -6.76 -7.24 8.43
C LEU A 12 -5.30 -7.65 8.72
N GLU A 13 -4.96 -8.91 8.49
CA GLU A 13 -3.59 -9.40 8.61
C GLU A 13 -2.64 -8.74 7.61
N GLY A 14 -3.05 -8.61 6.34
CA GLY A 14 -2.26 -7.89 5.34
C GLY A 14 -1.98 -6.44 5.76
N LEU A 15 -2.95 -5.74 6.33
CA LEU A 15 -2.76 -4.37 6.82
C LEU A 15 -1.87 -4.31 8.07
N ARG A 16 -2.02 -5.27 8.99
CA ARG A 16 -1.13 -5.41 10.16
C ARG A 16 0.31 -5.61 9.71
N LEU A 17 0.56 -6.56 8.80
CA LEU A 17 1.89 -6.84 8.24
C LEU A 17 2.48 -5.62 7.52
N PHE A 18 1.66 -4.84 6.80
CA PHE A 18 2.10 -3.58 6.20
C PHE A 18 2.60 -2.60 7.28
N ASN A 19 1.82 -2.44 8.36
CA ASN A 19 2.16 -1.54 9.46
C ASN A 19 3.37 -2.00 10.27
N ASP A 20 3.62 -3.30 10.34
CA ASP A 20 4.79 -3.89 10.99
C ASP A 20 6.03 -3.91 10.05
N GLU A 21 5.90 -3.34 8.85
CA GLU A 21 6.96 -3.26 7.83
C GLU A 21 7.42 -4.65 7.33
N GLU A 22 6.58 -5.67 7.52
CA GLU A 22 6.74 -7.02 6.97
C GLU A 22 6.22 -7.07 5.52
N PHE A 23 6.76 -6.22 4.65
CA PHE A 23 6.18 -5.93 3.33
C PHE A 23 6.06 -7.14 2.41
N PHE A 24 7.00 -8.09 2.47
CA PHE A 24 6.91 -9.31 1.67
C PHE A 24 5.80 -10.25 2.17
N ALA A 25 5.64 -10.40 3.49
CA ALA A 25 4.53 -11.16 4.06
C ALA A 25 3.18 -10.49 3.80
N CYS A 26 3.14 -9.15 3.85
CA CYS A 26 1.98 -8.35 3.44
C CYS A 26 1.60 -8.63 1.98
N HIS A 27 2.58 -8.64 1.07
CA HIS A 27 2.37 -9.02 -0.33
C HIS A 27 1.70 -10.39 -0.44
N ASP A 28 2.27 -11.42 0.19
CA ASP A 28 1.76 -12.80 0.09
C ASP A 28 0.33 -12.89 0.65
N ALA A 29 0.06 -12.25 1.80
CA ALA A 29 -1.26 -12.26 2.41
C ALA A 29 -2.32 -11.61 1.52
N LEU A 30 -1.99 -10.49 0.86
CA LEU A 30 -2.90 -9.79 -0.03
C LEU A 30 -3.02 -10.47 -1.40
N GLU A 31 -1.97 -11.15 -1.88
CA GLU A 31 -1.98 -11.90 -3.14
C GLU A 31 -2.98 -13.08 -3.09
N GLU A 32 -3.10 -13.75 -1.95
CA GLU A 32 -4.12 -14.78 -1.75
C GLU A 32 -5.54 -14.22 -1.97
N ILE A 33 -5.85 -13.07 -1.38
CA ILE A 33 -7.15 -12.39 -1.55
C ILE A 33 -7.32 -11.97 -3.02
N TRP A 34 -6.30 -11.33 -3.58
CA TRP A 34 -6.31 -10.85 -4.96
C TRP A 34 -6.55 -11.98 -5.98
N THR A 35 -6.00 -13.17 -5.73
CA THR A 35 -6.11 -14.33 -6.61
C THR A 35 -7.57 -14.76 -6.77
N GLU A 36 -8.31 -14.80 -5.66
CA GLU A 36 -9.73 -15.17 -5.64
C GLU A 36 -10.66 -14.01 -6.03
N THR A 37 -10.15 -12.78 -5.99
CA THR A 37 -10.92 -11.58 -6.29
C THR A 37 -11.18 -11.41 -7.78
N VAL A 38 -12.42 -11.07 -8.12
CA VAL A 38 -12.87 -10.69 -9.47
C VAL A 38 -13.42 -9.26 -9.44
N GLY A 39 -13.71 -8.67 -10.59
CA GLY A 39 -14.36 -7.36 -10.63
C GLY A 39 -13.43 -6.19 -10.31
N ALA A 40 -14.04 -5.07 -9.90
CA ALA A 40 -13.34 -3.79 -9.76
C ALA A 40 -12.38 -3.81 -8.57
N GLU A 41 -12.76 -4.42 -7.45
CA GLU A 41 -11.96 -4.57 -6.23
C GLU A 41 -10.60 -5.27 -6.44
N LYS A 42 -10.44 -6.04 -7.52
CA LYS A 42 -9.17 -6.70 -7.87
C LYS A 42 -8.04 -5.69 -8.06
N GLN A 43 -8.34 -4.52 -8.65
CA GLN A 43 -7.33 -3.47 -8.84
C GLN A 43 -6.93 -2.79 -7.53
N PHE A 44 -7.82 -2.75 -6.53
CA PHE A 44 -7.54 -2.19 -5.21
C PHE A 44 -6.48 -3.03 -4.50
N TYR A 45 -6.71 -4.35 -4.43
CA TYR A 45 -5.73 -5.26 -3.86
C TYR A 45 -4.41 -5.22 -4.64
N GLN A 46 -4.45 -5.12 -5.97
CA GLN A 46 -3.22 -4.92 -6.77
C GLN A 46 -2.47 -3.65 -6.35
N GLY A 47 -3.18 -2.56 -6.05
CA GLY A 47 -2.61 -1.31 -5.57
C GLY A 47 -1.91 -1.45 -4.23
N LEU A 48 -2.53 -2.14 -3.26
CA LEU A 48 -1.93 -2.43 -1.95
C LEU A 48 -0.73 -3.40 -2.05
N ILE A 49 -0.84 -4.45 -2.86
CA ILE A 49 0.26 -5.37 -3.16
C ILE A 49 1.45 -4.61 -3.75
N HIS A 50 1.19 -3.71 -4.72
CA HIS A 50 2.22 -2.88 -5.31
C HIS A 50 2.83 -1.87 -4.33
N ALA A 51 2.04 -1.35 -3.38
CA ALA A 51 2.55 -0.49 -2.32
C ALA A 51 3.57 -1.27 -1.47
N ALA A 52 3.18 -2.45 -0.98
CA ALA A 52 4.04 -3.31 -0.15
C ALA A 52 5.33 -3.69 -0.88
N VAL A 53 5.24 -4.25 -2.08
CA VAL A 53 6.45 -4.67 -2.84
C VAL A 53 7.32 -3.47 -3.28
N SER A 54 6.75 -2.29 -3.46
CA SER A 54 7.54 -1.08 -3.75
C SER A 54 8.43 -0.68 -2.57
N LEU A 55 7.91 -0.76 -1.35
CA LEU A 55 8.65 -0.49 -0.11
C LEU A 55 9.70 -1.59 0.13
N PHE A 56 9.32 -2.86 -0.03
CA PHE A 56 10.25 -3.99 0.03
C PHE A 56 11.43 -3.83 -0.95
N HIS A 57 11.17 -3.41 -2.19
CA HIS A 57 12.23 -3.15 -3.16
C HIS A 57 13.13 -1.99 -2.74
N PHE A 58 12.57 -0.93 -2.14
CA PHE A 58 13.34 0.21 -1.69
C PHE A 58 14.26 -0.19 -0.52
N GLU A 59 13.75 -0.92 0.46
CA GLU A 59 14.55 -1.45 1.59
C GLU A 59 15.74 -2.31 1.13
N ASN A 60 15.58 -3.05 0.04
CA ASN A 60 16.61 -3.93 -0.51
C ASN A 60 17.53 -3.25 -1.54
N GLY A 61 17.46 -1.92 -1.69
CA GLY A 61 18.27 -1.17 -2.65
C GLY A 61 17.89 -1.41 -4.12
N ASN A 62 16.80 -2.12 -4.41
CA ASN A 62 16.26 -2.28 -5.76
C ASN A 62 15.46 -1.03 -6.16
N LEU A 63 16.16 0.08 -6.36
CA LEU A 63 15.57 1.39 -6.65
C LEU A 63 14.75 1.41 -7.96
N GLY A 64 15.15 0.60 -8.94
CA GLY A 64 14.41 0.44 -10.20
C GLY A 64 13.06 -0.25 -10.00
N GLY A 65 13.06 -1.37 -9.27
CA GLY A 65 11.84 -2.09 -8.90
C GLY A 65 10.91 -1.23 -8.03
N ALA A 66 11.48 -0.56 -7.03
CA ALA A 66 10.77 0.34 -6.12
C ALA A 66 10.02 1.44 -6.89
N ARG A 67 10.70 2.15 -7.80
CA ARG A 67 10.09 3.21 -8.62
C ARG A 67 8.97 2.70 -9.52
N LYS A 68 9.18 1.54 -10.16
CA LYS A 68 8.18 0.94 -11.06
C LYS A 68 6.91 0.57 -10.28
N MET A 69 7.06 -0.14 -9.16
CA MET A 69 5.95 -0.62 -8.37
C MET A 69 5.22 0.52 -7.65
N HIS A 70 5.95 1.51 -7.13
CA HIS A 70 5.38 2.71 -6.53
C HIS A 70 4.44 3.44 -7.49
N ARG A 71 4.91 3.73 -8.72
CA ARG A 71 4.06 4.38 -9.74
C ARG A 71 2.82 3.56 -10.05
N SER A 72 2.96 2.24 -10.20
CA SER A 72 1.82 1.37 -10.46
C SER A 72 0.85 1.31 -9.27
N SER A 73 1.35 1.31 -8.04
CA SER A 73 0.51 1.35 -6.83
C SER A 73 -0.40 2.58 -6.84
N LEU A 74 0.16 3.77 -7.07
CA LEU A 74 -0.62 5.00 -7.14
C LEU A 74 -1.69 4.97 -8.25
N ASN A 75 -1.33 4.47 -9.44
CA ASN A 75 -2.27 4.35 -10.55
C ASN A 75 -3.43 3.38 -10.26
N TYR A 76 -3.17 2.32 -9.49
CA TYR A 76 -4.22 1.38 -9.09
C TYR A 76 -5.10 1.93 -7.97
N LEU A 77 -4.55 2.74 -7.06
CA LEU A 77 -5.30 3.31 -5.93
C LEU A 77 -6.13 4.54 -6.31
N GLU A 78 -5.69 5.35 -7.28
CA GLU A 78 -6.35 6.58 -7.71
C GLU A 78 -7.88 6.44 -7.96
N PRO A 79 -8.38 5.40 -8.67
CA PRO A 79 -9.80 5.32 -9.01
C PRO A 79 -10.74 5.10 -7.80
N TYR A 80 -10.23 4.73 -6.63
CA TYR A 80 -11.05 4.41 -5.45
C TYR A 80 -11.43 5.64 -4.61
N GLY A 81 -10.91 6.82 -4.94
CA GLY A 81 -11.26 8.07 -4.28
C GLY A 81 -10.75 8.14 -2.84
N LYS A 82 -11.47 8.87 -1.97
CA LYS A 82 -11.01 9.15 -0.61
C LYS A 82 -11.04 7.93 0.31
N HIS A 83 -12.16 7.18 0.32
CA HIS A 83 -12.33 6.04 1.22
C HIS A 83 -12.78 4.80 0.46
N TYR A 84 -12.09 3.68 0.68
CA TYR A 84 -12.47 2.39 0.12
C TYR A 84 -12.01 1.26 1.04
N GLN A 85 -12.87 0.26 1.26
CA GLN A 85 -12.58 -0.90 2.13
C GLN A 85 -12.01 -0.50 3.51
N GLY A 86 -12.54 0.58 4.09
CA GLY A 86 -12.14 1.08 5.41
C GLY A 86 -10.84 1.88 5.46
N ILE A 87 -10.14 2.04 4.33
CA ILE A 87 -8.89 2.80 4.24
C ILE A 87 -9.18 4.19 3.70
N ASP A 88 -8.54 5.22 4.28
CA ASP A 88 -8.35 6.52 3.62
C ASP A 88 -7.28 6.38 2.53
N VAL A 89 -7.74 6.10 1.32
CA VAL A 89 -6.90 5.79 0.16
C VAL A 89 -6.19 7.05 -0.34
N GLU A 90 -6.83 8.21 -0.25
CA GLU A 90 -6.23 9.50 -0.61
C GLU A 90 -5.04 9.81 0.30
N THR A 91 -5.22 9.65 1.61
CA THR A 91 -4.13 9.83 2.58
C THR A 91 -3.02 8.82 2.37
N LEU A 92 -3.34 7.53 2.17
CA LEU A 92 -2.33 6.49 1.88
C LEU A 92 -1.51 6.83 0.62
N ALA A 93 -2.18 7.22 -0.47
CA ALA A 93 -1.52 7.59 -1.72
C ALA A 93 -0.60 8.82 -1.55
N ALA A 94 -1.06 9.83 -0.81
CA ALA A 94 -0.27 11.03 -0.51
C ALA A 94 0.96 10.72 0.35
N GLN A 95 0.83 9.86 1.36
CA GLN A 95 1.94 9.43 2.19
C GLN A 95 2.94 8.57 1.40
N LEU A 96 2.48 7.64 0.56
CA LEU A 96 3.35 6.88 -0.35
C LEU A 96 4.12 7.83 -1.29
N TRP A 97 3.45 8.82 -1.85
CA TRP A 97 4.09 9.83 -2.71
C TRP A 97 5.21 10.57 -2.00
N PHE A 98 4.98 10.99 -0.75
CA PHE A 98 5.96 11.69 0.07
C PHE A 98 7.12 10.79 0.51
N CYS A 99 6.83 9.56 0.94
CA CYS A 99 7.83 8.55 1.31
C CYS A 99 8.84 8.28 0.18
N PHE A 100 8.38 8.29 -1.08
CA PHE A 100 9.22 8.05 -2.25
C PHE A 100 9.86 9.32 -2.83
N GLN A 101 9.76 10.48 -2.16
CA GLN A 101 10.14 11.78 -2.74
C GLN A 101 11.58 11.83 -3.26
N GLU A 102 12.54 11.29 -2.50
CA GLU A 102 13.95 11.30 -2.90
C GLU A 102 14.19 10.40 -4.11
N LEU A 103 13.62 9.20 -4.09
CA LEU A 103 13.72 8.25 -5.21
C LEU A 103 13.05 8.79 -6.48
N ARG A 104 11.95 9.53 -6.34
CA ARG A 104 11.26 10.20 -7.45
C ARG A 104 12.06 11.38 -8.00
N ALA A 105 12.76 12.13 -7.15
CA ALA A 105 13.58 13.27 -7.54
C ALA A 105 14.93 12.85 -8.14
N ALA A 106 15.43 11.66 -7.79
CA ALA A 106 16.72 11.19 -8.25
C ALA A 106 16.74 10.90 -9.76
N THR A 107 17.68 11.56 -10.44
CA THR A 107 17.97 11.37 -11.87
C THR A 107 19.19 10.49 -12.12
N ASP A 108 20.04 10.33 -11.10
CA ASP A 108 21.26 9.52 -11.17
C ASP A 108 20.93 8.05 -10.83
N PRO A 109 21.10 7.11 -11.77
CA PRO A 109 20.88 5.69 -11.51
C PRO A 109 21.90 5.07 -10.54
N SER A 110 23.00 5.76 -10.24
CA SER A 110 24.03 5.34 -9.29
C SER A 110 23.85 5.92 -7.88
N ALA A 111 22.77 6.69 -7.64
CA ALA A 111 22.47 7.24 -6.32
C ALA A 111 22.24 6.11 -5.30
N ASP A 112 22.99 6.16 -4.19
CA ASP A 112 22.78 5.30 -3.04
C ASP A 112 21.71 5.92 -2.13
N LEU A 113 20.45 5.64 -2.46
CA LEU A 113 19.29 6.10 -1.71
C LEU A 113 18.82 5.03 -0.74
N GLN A 114 18.46 5.47 0.46
CA GLN A 114 17.94 4.61 1.52
C GLN A 114 16.49 5.02 1.82
N LEU A 115 15.65 4.04 2.12
CA LEU A 115 14.28 4.31 2.54
C LEU A 115 14.27 5.00 3.90
N ASP A 116 13.71 6.21 3.98
CA ASP A 116 13.42 6.84 5.26
C ASP A 116 12.22 6.15 5.91
N ARG A 117 12.49 5.27 6.87
CA ARG A 117 11.47 4.48 7.57
C ARG A 117 10.49 5.34 8.34
N THR A 118 10.86 6.57 8.72
CA THR A 118 9.95 7.49 9.42
C THR A 118 8.83 8.02 8.52
N LEU A 119 8.98 7.89 7.20
CA LEU A 119 8.00 8.30 6.20
C LEU A 119 7.11 7.16 5.71
N ILE A 120 7.32 5.93 6.19
CA ILE A 120 6.50 4.78 5.80
C ILE A 120 5.06 5.02 6.25
N PRO A 121 4.08 4.98 5.33
CA PRO A 121 2.67 5.15 5.69
C PRO A 121 2.22 4.07 6.67
N LYS A 122 1.25 4.41 7.51
CA LYS A 122 0.53 3.43 8.34
C LYS A 122 -0.92 3.42 7.89
N ILE A 123 -1.44 2.23 7.64
CA ILE A 123 -2.81 2.01 7.23
C ILE A 123 -3.67 1.84 8.48
N GLN A 124 -4.67 2.69 8.63
CA GLN A 124 -5.64 2.61 9.71
C GLN A 124 -7.02 2.34 9.14
N ILE A 125 -7.78 1.52 9.85
CA ILE A 125 -9.21 1.34 9.63
C ILE A 125 -9.92 1.96 10.84
N PRO A 126 -10.85 2.92 10.65
CA PRO A 126 -11.64 3.45 11.75
C PRO A 126 -12.39 2.32 12.46
N THR A 127 -12.20 2.20 13.77
CA THR A 127 -12.83 1.14 14.57
C THR A 127 -14.26 1.51 15.02
N SER A 128 -14.76 2.69 14.65
CA SER A 128 -16.13 3.14 14.92
C SER A 128 -16.62 4.13 13.86
N ILE A 129 -17.93 4.16 13.61
CA ILE A 129 -18.60 5.03 12.62
C ILE A 129 -18.56 6.54 13.03
N GLU A 130 -18.13 6.87 14.25
CA GLU A 130 -18.13 8.25 14.76
C GLU A 130 -17.00 9.16 14.22
N GLU A 131 -16.09 8.66 13.39
CA GLU A 131 -14.93 9.42 12.87
C GLU A 131 -14.98 9.72 11.35
N LEU A 132 -16.11 9.47 10.67
CA LEU A 132 -16.34 9.83 9.25
C LEU A 132 -17.16 11.11 9.09
#